data_AF-A0A1L3JE18-F1
#
_entry.id   AF-A0A1L3JE18-F1
#
_cell.length_a   1.000
_cell.length_b   1.000
_cell.length_c   1.000
_cell.angle_alpha   90.00
_cell.angle_beta   90.00
_cell.angle_gamma   90.00
#
_symmetry.space_group_name_H-M   'P 1'
#
loop_
_entity.id
_entity.type
_entity.pdbx_description
1 polymer ?
#
loop_
_entity_poly.entity_id
_entity_poly.type
_entity_poly.pdbx_seq_one_letter_code
_entity_poly.pdbx_strand_id
1 'polypeptide(L)'
;MRKERIEATNKVAKSLWDAEQKIEDAIAAVAQLNAILPTARSMAKVSSIIGQDVFNASCTSLRNLIKARGNMVDTHHLLDGVKTDIGLKTYNAGGGFPKFPQTAMLNIVDNQAA
;
A
#
# COMPACT_ATOMS: atom_id res chain seq x y z
N MET A 1 -34.08 -0.35 -0.54
CA MET A 1 -33.20 0.47 -1.41
C MET A 1 -31.98 1.14 -0.73
N ARG A 2 -32.07 1.83 0.42
CA ARG A 2 -30.90 2.52 1.04
C ARG A 2 -29.96 1.55 1.79
N LYS A 3 -30.53 0.56 2.46
CA LYS A 3 -29.79 -0.47 3.23
C LYS A 3 -28.86 -1.27 2.32
N GLU A 4 -29.37 -1.64 1.15
CA GLU A 4 -28.69 -2.40 0.10
C GLU A 4 -27.53 -1.59 -0.49
N ARG A 5 -27.69 -0.27 -0.68
CA ARG A 5 -26.59 0.62 -1.09
C ARG A 5 -25.49 0.72 -0.03
N ILE A 6 -25.87 0.79 1.25
CA ILE A 6 -24.90 0.81 2.37
C ILE A 6 -24.15 -0.51 2.43
N GLU A 7 -24.86 -1.64 2.34
CA GLU A 7 -24.26 -2.97 2.34
C GLU A 7 -23.28 -3.17 1.18
N ALA A 8 -23.67 -2.78 -0.04
CA ALA A 8 -22.80 -2.82 -1.22
C ALA A 8 -21.55 -1.94 -1.02
N THR A 9 -21.72 -0.72 -0.49
CA THR A 9 -20.61 0.20 -0.22
C THR A 9 -19.62 -0.38 0.81
N ASN A 10 -20.13 -0.97 1.89
CA ASN A 10 -19.29 -1.60 2.91
C ASN A 10 -18.53 -2.81 2.35
N LYS A 11 -19.17 -3.61 1.49
CA LYS A 11 -18.51 -4.74 0.82
C LYS A 11 -17.37 -4.26 -0.08
N VAL A 12 -17.61 -3.22 -0.88
CA VAL A 12 -16.58 -2.61 -1.74
C VAL A 12 -15.43 -2.05 -0.91
N ALA A 13 -15.72 -1.29 0.14
CA ALA A 13 -14.69 -0.71 1.01
C ALA A 13 -13.82 -1.77 1.68
N LYS A 14 -14.45 -2.87 2.16
CA LYS A 14 -13.72 -4.01 2.72
C LYS A 14 -12.82 -4.66 1.67
N SER A 15 -13.35 -4.94 0.47
CA SER A 15 -12.58 -5.54 -0.62
C SER A 15 -11.42 -4.66 -1.09
N LEU A 16 -11.60 -3.33 -1.11
CA LEU A 16 -10.55 -2.38 -1.44
C LEU A 16 -9.42 -2.45 -0.41
N TRP A 17 -9.75 -2.36 0.87
CA TRP A 17 -8.77 -2.44 1.95
C TRP A 17 -8.03 -3.79 1.96
N ASP A 18 -8.77 -4.90 1.78
CA ASP A 18 -8.20 -6.24 1.69
C ASP A 18 -7.24 -6.40 0.49
N ALA A 19 -7.44 -5.64 -0.58
CA ALA A 19 -6.57 -5.63 -1.76
C ALA A 19 -5.34 -4.74 -1.55
N GLU A 20 -5.52 -3.55 -0.97
CA GLU A 20 -4.43 -2.65 -0.57
C GLU A 20 -3.46 -3.37 0.37
N GLN A 21 -3.96 -4.04 1.42
CA GLN A 21 -3.13 -4.74 2.39
C GLN A 21 -2.30 -5.87 1.75
N LYS A 22 -2.90 -6.66 0.84
CA LYS A 22 -2.17 -7.73 0.14
C LYS A 22 -1.05 -7.18 -0.75
N ILE A 23 -1.24 -6.01 -1.35
CA ILE A 23 -0.21 -5.36 -2.14
C ILE A 23 0.93 -4.88 -1.24
N GLU A 24 0.63 -4.31 -0.07
CA GLU A 24 1.64 -3.90 0.92
C GLU A 24 2.47 -5.09 1.41
N ASP A 25 1.82 -6.21 1.74
CA ASP A 25 2.50 -7.43 2.17
C ASP A 25 3.43 -7.96 1.07
N ALA A 26 2.99 -7.90 -0.20
CA ALA A 26 3.81 -8.28 -1.35
C ALA A 26 5.00 -7.32 -1.56
N ILE A 27 4.80 -6.01 -1.38
CA ILE A 27 5.88 -5.02 -1.45
C ILE A 27 6.94 -5.34 -0.39
N ALA A 28 6.53 -5.59 0.85
CA ALA A 28 7.45 -5.90 1.94
C ALA A 28 8.29 -7.15 1.65
N ALA A 29 7.65 -8.23 1.20
CA ALA A 29 8.34 -9.48 0.87
C ALA A 29 9.35 -9.32 -0.27
N VAL A 30 8.96 -8.63 -1.36
CA VAL A 30 9.86 -8.42 -2.52
C VAL A 30 10.97 -7.43 -2.19
N ALA A 31 10.71 -6.40 -1.37
CA ALA A 31 11.74 -5.48 -0.90
C ALA A 31 12.80 -6.21 -0.05
N GLN A 32 12.38 -7.12 0.83
CA GLN A 32 13.29 -7.96 1.61
C GLN A 32 14.16 -8.85 0.71
N LEU A 33 13.56 -9.49 -0.30
CA LEU A 33 14.32 -10.26 -1.29
C LEU A 33 15.37 -9.40 -2.01
N ASN A 34 14.98 -8.20 -2.46
CA ASN A 34 15.89 -7.25 -3.10
C ASN A 34 17.04 -6.82 -2.19
N ALA A 35 16.82 -6.68 -0.88
CA ALA A 35 17.88 -6.36 0.06
C ALA A 35 18.86 -7.54 0.29
N ILE A 36 18.35 -8.78 0.28
CA ILE A 36 19.17 -9.98 0.52
C ILE A 36 20.08 -10.29 -0.67
N LEU A 37 19.63 -10.13 -1.91
CA LEU A 37 20.38 -10.49 -3.11
C LEU A 37 21.81 -9.89 -3.19
N PRO A 38 22.03 -8.57 -3.06
CA PRO A 38 23.39 -7.99 -3.05
C PRO A 38 24.20 -8.41 -1.82
N THR A 39 23.55 -8.56 -0.66
CA THR A 39 24.20 -9.01 0.58
C THR A 39 24.74 -10.44 0.43
N ALA A 40 23.93 -11.35 -0.10
CA ALA A 40 24.30 -12.74 -0.36
C ALA A 40 25.48 -12.82 -1.36
N ARG A 41 25.49 -11.99 -2.40
CA ARG A 41 26.63 -11.89 -3.34
C ARG A 41 27.91 -11.47 -2.64
N SER A 42 27.83 -10.43 -1.81
CA SER A 42 28.98 -9.95 -1.03
C SER A 42 29.50 -11.04 -0.08
N MET A 43 28.61 -11.75 0.61
CA MET A 43 28.98 -12.84 1.52
C MET A 43 29.65 -14.01 0.79
N ALA A 44 29.18 -14.35 -0.40
CA ALA A 44 29.75 -15.41 -1.23
C ALA A 44 31.07 -15.02 -1.93
N LYS A 45 31.52 -13.75 -1.80
CA LYS A 45 32.73 -13.22 -2.46
C LYS A 45 32.76 -13.45 -3.98
N VAL A 46 31.59 -13.40 -4.62
CA VAL A 46 31.46 -13.53 -6.07
C VAL A 46 31.36 -12.16 -6.74
N SER A 47 31.65 -12.12 -8.05
CA SER A 47 31.50 -10.91 -8.86
C SER A 47 30.07 -10.36 -8.81
N SER A 48 29.93 -9.04 -8.84
CA SER A 48 28.65 -8.34 -8.88
C SER A 48 27.82 -8.67 -10.13
N ILE A 49 28.45 -9.15 -11.22
CA ILE A 49 27.74 -9.57 -12.44
C ILE A 49 26.92 -10.84 -12.18
N ILE A 50 27.35 -11.71 -11.26
CA ILE A 50 26.64 -12.95 -10.94
C ILE A 50 25.27 -12.62 -10.37
N GLY A 51 24.20 -13.14 -10.97
CA GLY A 51 22.82 -12.93 -10.53
C GLY A 51 22.28 -11.51 -10.76
N GLN A 52 22.97 -10.66 -11.53
CA GLN A 52 22.51 -9.30 -11.81
C GLN A 52 21.16 -9.28 -12.54
N ASP A 53 20.91 -10.18 -13.47
CA ASP A 53 19.62 -10.26 -14.18
C ASP A 53 18.47 -10.65 -13.26
N VAL A 54 18.72 -11.55 -12.30
CA VAL A 54 17.76 -11.90 -11.24
C VAL A 54 17.44 -10.69 -10.39
N PHE A 55 18.46 -9.92 -9.99
CA PHE A 55 18.27 -8.70 -9.21
C PHE A 55 17.48 -7.64 -9.99
N ASN A 56 17.80 -7.44 -11.28
CA ASN A 56 17.08 -6.52 -12.16
C ASN A 56 15.59 -6.91 -12.31
N ALA A 57 15.32 -8.19 -12.52
CA ALA A 57 13.95 -8.71 -12.63
C ALA A 57 13.17 -8.51 -11.32
N SER A 58 13.77 -8.81 -10.17
CA SER A 58 13.15 -8.64 -8.86
C SER A 58 12.89 -7.15 -8.51
N CYS A 59 13.82 -6.25 -8.86
CA CYS A 59 13.59 -4.81 -8.76
C CYS A 59 12.46 -4.32 -9.67
N THR A 60 12.31 -4.90 -10.86
CA THR A 60 11.21 -4.59 -11.77
C THR A 60 9.87 -5.02 -11.18
N SER A 61 9.80 -6.22 -10.59
CA SER A 61 8.61 -6.68 -9.86
C SER A 61 8.23 -5.74 -8.73
N LEU A 62 9.19 -5.29 -7.93
CA LEU A 62 8.93 -4.31 -6.85
C LEU A 62 8.36 -2.99 -7.40
N ARG A 63 8.93 -2.47 -8.50
CA ARG A 63 8.41 -1.25 -9.14
C ARG A 63 6.96 -1.41 -9.60
N ASN A 64 6.61 -2.56 -10.15
CA ASN A 64 5.25 -2.85 -10.60
C ASN A 64 4.27 -2.90 -9.42
N LEU A 65 4.66 -3.48 -8.28
CA LEU A 65 3.84 -3.49 -7.07
C LEU A 65 3.62 -2.08 -6.51
N ILE A 66 4.67 -1.25 -6.48
CA ILE A 66 4.56 0.15 -6.05
C ILE A 66 3.59 0.92 -6.97
N LYS A 67 3.66 0.71 -8.29
CA LYS A 67 2.71 1.30 -9.23
C LYS A 67 1.28 0.80 -8.99
N ALA A 68 1.09 -0.50 -8.74
CA ALA A 68 -0.22 -1.07 -8.43
C ALA A 68 -0.81 -0.44 -7.16
N ARG A 69 0.01 -0.25 -6.12
CA ARG A 69 -0.39 0.47 -4.89
C ARG A 69 -0.86 1.89 -5.17
N GLY A 70 -0.14 2.64 -6.02
CA GLY A 70 -0.56 3.98 -6.45
C GLY A 70 -1.94 3.97 -7.11
N ASN A 71 -2.17 3.04 -8.04
CA ASN A 71 -3.46 2.90 -8.71
C ASN A 71 -4.60 2.53 -7.73
N MET A 72 -4.31 1.78 -6.66
CA MET A 72 -5.30 1.45 -5.63
C MET A 72 -5.68 2.68 -4.79
N VAL A 73 -4.70 3.53 -4.45
CA VAL A 73 -4.94 4.82 -3.79
C VAL A 73 -5.81 5.72 -4.67
N ASP A 74 -5.54 5.80 -5.97
CA ASP A 74 -6.38 6.54 -6.90
C ASP A 74 -7.80 5.96 -6.97
N THR A 75 -7.93 4.63 -6.98
CA THR A 75 -9.22 3.92 -6.93
C THR A 75 -9.99 4.26 -5.66
N HIS A 76 -9.34 4.32 -4.50
CA HIS A 76 -9.93 4.76 -3.24
C HIS A 76 -10.49 6.18 -3.36
N HIS A 77 -9.71 7.12 -3.89
CA HIS A 77 -10.15 8.50 -4.07
C HIS A 77 -11.35 8.63 -5.02
N LEU A 78 -11.38 7.84 -6.10
CA LEU A 78 -12.51 7.81 -7.03
C LEU A 78 -13.78 7.23 -6.38
N LEU A 79 -13.63 6.23 -5.51
CA LEU A 79 -14.76 5.65 -4.77
C LEU A 79 -15.40 6.63 -3.78
N ASP A 80 -14.64 7.57 -3.21
CA ASP A 80 -15.19 8.68 -2.41
C ASP A 80 -16.17 9.55 -3.24
N GLY A 81 -15.88 9.75 -4.54
CA GLY A 81 -16.78 10.39 -5.49
C GLY A 81 -18.06 9.59 -5.74
N VAL A 82 -17.92 8.29 -6.04
CA VAL A 82 -19.07 7.39 -6.28
C VAL A 82 -20.04 7.36 -5.09
N LYS A 83 -19.51 7.37 -3.86
CA LYS A 83 -20.31 7.42 -2.63
C LYS A 83 -21.22 8.67 -2.55
N THR A 84 -20.75 9.79 -3.11
CA THR A 84 -21.52 11.03 -3.21
C THR A 84 -22.66 10.86 -4.22
N ASP A 85 -22.37 10.31 -5.39
CA ASP A 85 -23.33 10.10 -6.48
C ASP A 85 -24.48 9.15 -6.10
N ILE A 86 -24.21 8.14 -5.26
CA ILE A 86 -25.24 7.18 -4.79
C ILE A 86 -26.02 7.65 -3.54
N GLY A 87 -25.86 8.92 -3.15
CA GLY A 87 -26.62 9.55 -2.07
C GLY A 87 -26.17 9.14 -0.66
N LEU A 88 -24.89 8.74 -0.49
CA LEU A 88 -24.29 8.33 0.79
C LEU A 88 -23.26 9.34 1.30
N LYS A 89 -23.34 10.61 0.87
CA LYS A 89 -22.39 11.69 1.22
C LYS A 89 -22.09 11.86 2.72
N THR A 90 -23.03 11.52 3.61
CA THR A 90 -22.89 11.66 5.07
C THR A 90 -22.28 10.44 5.75
N TYR A 91 -22.10 9.34 5.03
CA TYR A 91 -21.46 8.14 5.55
C TYR A 91 -19.94 8.28 5.37
N ASN A 92 -19.14 7.47 6.03
CA ASN A 92 -17.73 7.29 5.71
C ASN A 92 -17.52 5.80 5.44
N ALA A 93 -16.82 5.47 4.36
CA ALA A 93 -16.48 4.10 3.99
C ALA A 93 -14.96 4.01 4.00
N GLY A 94 -14.38 3.42 5.04
CA GLY A 94 -12.93 3.37 5.23
C GLY A 94 -12.56 2.61 6.50
N GLY A 95 -11.28 2.24 6.63
CA GLY A 95 -10.77 1.36 7.69
C GLY A 95 -10.71 1.95 9.11
N GLY A 96 -11.48 3.00 9.42
CA GLY A 96 -11.55 3.60 10.76
C GLY A 96 -10.30 4.37 11.23
N PHE A 97 -9.20 4.30 10.49
CA PHE A 97 -8.03 5.15 10.75
C PHE A 97 -8.29 6.56 10.23
N PRO A 98 -7.99 7.61 11.01
CA PRO A 98 -8.03 8.96 10.50
C PRO A 98 -7.05 9.09 9.33
N LYS A 99 -7.52 9.54 8.17
CA LYS A 99 -6.62 10.20 7.20
C LYS A 99 -6.03 11.37 7.97
N PHE A 100 -4.74 11.29 8.34
CA PHE A 100 -4.09 12.40 9.04
C PHE A 100 -4.36 13.68 8.24
N PRO A 101 -4.73 14.80 8.89
CA PRO A 101 -4.86 16.05 8.16
C PRO A 101 -3.55 16.30 7.43
N GLN A 102 -3.62 16.64 6.14
CA GLN A 102 -2.46 16.88 5.27
C GLN A 102 -1.47 17.93 5.84
N THR A 103 -1.87 18.66 6.89
CA THR A 103 -1.11 19.65 7.66
C THR A 103 -0.45 19.12 8.93
N ALA A 104 -0.60 17.84 9.29
CA ALA A 104 0.16 17.24 10.38
C ALA A 104 1.59 16.96 9.92
N MET A 105 2.41 18.00 9.89
CA MET A 105 3.86 17.84 9.96
C MET A 105 4.17 16.91 11.14
N LEU A 106 4.94 15.86 10.86
CA LEU A 106 5.58 15.01 11.84
C LEU A 106 6.27 15.88 12.89
N ASN A 107 5.68 16.00 14.08
CA ASN A 107 6.44 16.21 15.29
C ASN A 107 6.43 14.89 16.06
N ILE A 108 7.34 14.00 15.66
CA ILE A 108 7.81 12.94 16.55
C ILE A 108 8.56 13.66 17.67
N VAL A 109 8.00 13.66 18.87
CA VAL A 109 8.73 14.09 20.06
C VAL A 109 9.05 12.82 20.83
N ASP A 110 10.26 12.31 20.64
CA ASP A 110 10.85 11.41 21.61
C ASP A 110 11.25 12.26 22.82
N ASN A 111 10.65 11.96 23.96
CA ASN A 111 11.29 12.25 25.24
C ASN A 111 11.05 11.04 26.13
N GLN A 112 11.94 10.06 26.00
CA GLN A 112 12.23 9.16 27.10
C GLN A 112 12.47 10.05 28.32
N ALA A 113 11.58 9.90 29.30
CA ALA A 113 11.66 10.62 30.55
C ALA A 113 12.99 10.30 31.26
N ALA A 114 13.51 11.35 31.89
CA ALA A 114 14.71 11.41 32.69
C ALA A 114 14.82 10.33 33.78
#